data_AF-A0A7V3QL36-F1
#
_entry.id   AF-A0A7V3QL36-F1
#
_cell.length_a   1.000
_cell.length_b   1.000
_cell.length_c   1.000
_cell.angle_alpha   90.00
_cell.angle_beta   90.00
_cell.angle_gamma   90.00
#
_symmetry.space_group_name_H-M   'P 1'
#
loop_
_entity.id
_entity.type
_entity.pdbx_description
1 polymer ?
#
loop_
_entity_poly.entity_id
_entity_poly.type
_entity_poly.pdbx_seq_one_letter_code
_entity_poly.pdbx_strand_id
1 'polypeptide(L)'
;MEKSLRIEEKELMLIKEFFLFVRDFYFDPTNANFRPKTIEEAISFTFKKRIGSCSTKHYLLGNLLESNGFSVKYMTYPFYWQDLLLPYPDELRRLLSEMPIQYHLALKVLIKGEEKLIDATWDRPLIIAGFPVNEDNNLTEGMKLAINP
;
A
#
# COMPACT_ATOMS: atom_id res chain seq x y z
N MET A 1 -25.84 -17.31 -13.46
CA MET A 1 -24.69 -17.78 -12.67
C MET A 1 -23.37 -17.52 -13.39
N GLU A 2 -23.17 -18.02 -14.61
CA GLU A 2 -21.91 -17.89 -15.36
C GLU A 2 -21.50 -16.44 -15.70
N LYS A 3 -22.45 -15.55 -16.00
CA LYS A 3 -22.18 -14.12 -16.25
C LYS A 3 -21.68 -13.37 -15.01
N SER A 4 -22.14 -13.74 -13.81
CA SER A 4 -21.69 -13.14 -12.54
C SER A 4 -20.25 -13.50 -12.25
N LEU A 5 -19.92 -14.80 -12.38
CA LEU A 5 -18.56 -15.32 -12.18
C LEU A 5 -17.55 -14.62 -13.10
N ARG A 6 -17.89 -14.41 -14.38
CA ARG A 6 -17.04 -13.70 -15.33
C ARG A 6 -16.86 -12.20 -15.01
N ILE A 7 -17.82 -11.57 -14.34
CA ILE A 7 -17.70 -10.17 -13.91
C ILE A 7 -16.74 -10.09 -12.72
N GLU A 8 -16.92 -10.96 -11.73
CA GLU A 8 -16.07 -11.01 -10.54
C GLU A 8 -14.60 -11.35 -10.87
N GLU A 9 -14.36 -12.21 -11.86
CA GLU A 9 -13.01 -12.50 -12.34
C GLU A 9 -12.33 -11.27 -12.97
N LYS A 10 -13.09 -10.47 -13.74
CA LYS A 10 -12.59 -9.23 -14.35
C LYS A 10 -12.30 -8.16 -13.31
N GLU A 11 -13.18 -8.01 -12.32
CA GLU A 11 -12.98 -7.12 -11.19
C GLU A 11 -11.69 -7.46 -10.45
N LEU A 12 -11.48 -8.74 -10.13
CA LEU A 12 -10.26 -9.19 -9.47
C LEU A 12 -9.00 -8.94 -10.32
N MET A 13 -9.06 -9.18 -11.64
CA MET A 13 -7.95 -8.88 -12.55
C MET A 13 -7.60 -7.39 -12.54
N LEU A 14 -8.61 -6.51 -12.62
CA LEU A 14 -8.37 -5.07 -12.65
C LEU A 14 -7.78 -4.55 -11.33
N ILE A 15 -8.25 -5.05 -10.19
CA ILE A 15 -7.68 -4.74 -8.87
C ILE A 15 -6.22 -5.19 -8.81
N LYS A 16 -5.91 -6.39 -9.32
CA LYS A 16 -4.53 -6.92 -9.39
C LYS A 16 -3.63 -6.02 -10.24
N GLU A 17 -4.10 -5.59 -11.40
CA GLU A 17 -3.35 -4.71 -12.30
C GLU A 17 -3.02 -3.38 -11.63
N PHE A 18 -4.00 -2.72 -11.01
CA PHE A 18 -3.76 -1.45 -10.30
C PHE A 18 -2.85 -1.64 -9.07
N PHE A 19 -3.04 -2.72 -8.32
CA PHE A 19 -2.18 -3.05 -7.19
C PHE A 19 -0.72 -3.19 -7.64
N LEU A 20 -0.43 -4.04 -8.64
CA LEU A 20 0.93 -4.24 -9.13
C LEU A 20 1.53 -2.96 -9.70
N PHE A 21 0.72 -2.23 -10.48
CA PHE A 21 1.13 -0.95 -11.04
C PHE A 21 1.61 0.03 -9.97
N VAL A 22 0.86 0.21 -8.89
CA VAL A 22 1.25 1.13 -7.80
C VAL A 22 2.33 0.54 -6.89
N ARG A 23 2.29 -0.77 -6.62
CA ARG A 23 3.28 -1.48 -5.79
C ARG A 23 4.68 -1.26 -6.32
N ASP A 24 4.87 -1.34 -7.63
CA ASP A 24 6.17 -1.20 -8.29
C ASP A 24 6.74 0.23 -8.30
N PHE A 25 6.04 1.22 -7.75
CA PHE A 25 6.58 2.57 -7.55
C PHE A 25 7.52 2.58 -6.35
N TYR A 26 8.68 3.21 -6.44
CA TYR A 26 9.64 3.25 -5.34
C TYR A 26 9.03 3.85 -4.07
N PHE A 27 9.24 3.17 -2.95
CA PHE A 27 8.88 3.70 -1.66
C PHE A 27 9.84 4.84 -1.26
N ASP A 28 9.29 6.01 -0.95
CA ASP A 28 10.05 7.12 -0.37
C ASP A 28 9.20 7.85 0.68
N PRO A 29 9.52 7.69 1.98
CA PRO A 29 8.83 8.40 3.06
C PRO A 29 9.42 9.78 3.32
N THR A 30 10.59 10.09 2.75
CA THR A 30 11.45 11.20 3.15
C THR A 30 11.29 12.44 2.29
N ASN A 31 10.58 12.37 1.17
CA ASN A 31 10.66 13.30 0.04
C ASN A 31 10.57 14.79 0.46
N ALA A 32 11.70 15.34 0.91
CA ALA A 32 11.75 16.51 1.79
C ALA A 32 11.34 17.79 1.06
N ASN A 33 11.37 17.73 -0.27
CA ASN A 33 11.10 18.83 -1.18
C ASN A 33 9.69 18.80 -1.76
N PHE A 34 8.89 17.76 -1.52
CA PHE A 34 7.51 17.70 -2.01
C PHE A 34 6.51 17.54 -0.85
N ARG A 35 5.81 18.63 -0.56
CA ARG A 35 4.69 18.67 0.39
C ARG A 35 3.42 18.95 -0.39
N PRO A 36 2.67 17.91 -0.83
CA PRO A 36 1.42 18.13 -1.54
C PRO A 36 0.44 18.88 -0.65
N LYS A 37 -0.23 19.89 -1.20
CA LYS A 37 -1.27 20.66 -0.50
C LYS A 37 -2.63 19.98 -0.60
N THR A 38 -2.83 19.15 -1.62
CA THR A 38 -4.07 18.39 -1.83
C THR A 38 -3.77 16.93 -2.17
N ILE A 39 -4.80 16.08 -2.08
CA ILE A 39 -4.70 14.67 -2.46
C ILE A 39 -4.44 14.55 -3.96
N GLU A 40 -5.04 15.40 -4.78
CA GLU A 40 -4.85 15.41 -6.24
C GLU A 40 -3.41 15.74 -6.62
N GLU A 41 -2.78 16.69 -5.92
CA GLU A 41 -1.35 16.97 -6.08
C GLU A 41 -0.50 15.76 -5.70
N ALA A 42 -0.82 15.10 -4.59
CA ALA A 42 -0.12 13.90 -4.14
C ALA A 42 -0.23 12.74 -5.15
N ILE A 43 -1.43 12.50 -5.68
CA ILE A 43 -1.71 11.50 -6.72
C ILE A 43 -0.95 11.83 -8.00
N SER A 44 -1.07 13.07 -8.49
CA SER A 44 -0.43 13.54 -9.73
C SER A 44 1.09 13.40 -9.66
N PHE A 45 1.68 13.78 -8.53
CA PHE A 45 3.11 13.63 -8.30
C PHE A 45 3.53 12.16 -8.27
N THR A 46 2.85 11.34 -7.45
CA THR A 46 3.15 9.90 -7.29
C THR A 46 3.10 9.19 -8.63
N PHE A 47 2.05 9.46 -9.43
CA PHE A 47 1.90 8.93 -10.78
C PHE A 47 3.01 9.36 -11.74
N LYS A 48 3.33 10.66 -11.79
CA LYS A 48 4.34 11.21 -12.71
C LYS A 48 5.77 10.78 -12.36
N LYS A 49 6.07 10.69 -11.07
CA LYS A 49 7.43 10.39 -10.59
C LYS A 49 7.67 8.91 -10.36
N ARG A 50 6.61 8.11 -10.20
CA ARG A 50 6.70 6.67 -9.87
C ARG A 50 7.37 6.40 -8.53
N ILE A 51 7.06 7.25 -7.54
CA ILE A 51 7.59 7.21 -6.18
C ILE A 51 6.51 7.72 -5.22
N GLY A 52 6.43 7.16 -4.01
CA GLY A 52 5.57 7.70 -2.96
C GLY A 52 5.73 7.02 -1.61
N SER A 53 5.14 7.62 -0.57
CA SER A 53 5.02 7.01 0.75
C SER A 53 3.82 6.06 0.81
N CYS A 54 3.59 5.42 1.96
CA CYS A 54 2.38 4.61 2.17
C CYS A 54 1.11 5.43 1.89
N SER A 55 1.05 6.69 2.32
CA SER A 55 -0.13 7.53 2.10
C SER A 55 -0.35 7.86 0.63
N THR A 56 0.67 8.39 -0.07
CA THR A 56 0.47 8.88 -1.43
C THR A 56 0.30 7.75 -2.45
N LYS A 57 0.95 6.60 -2.23
CA LYS A 57 0.70 5.38 -3.01
C LYS A 57 -0.74 4.89 -2.83
N HIS A 58 -1.26 4.87 -1.60
CA HIS A 58 -2.64 4.43 -1.38
C HIS A 58 -3.70 5.45 -1.81
N TYR A 59 -3.39 6.75 -1.82
CA TYR A 59 -4.25 7.73 -2.48
C TYR A 59 -4.34 7.49 -3.99
N LEU A 60 -3.22 7.20 -4.66
CA LEU A 60 -3.23 6.85 -6.08
C LEU A 60 -3.99 5.54 -6.33
N LEU A 61 -3.71 4.49 -5.57
CA LEU A 61 -4.37 3.20 -5.72
C LEU A 61 -5.88 3.30 -5.45
N GLY A 62 -6.26 3.98 -4.37
CA GLY A 62 -7.66 4.20 -4.03
C GLY A 62 -8.37 5.00 -5.12
N ASN A 63 -7.76 6.08 -5.63
CA ASN A 63 -8.33 6.86 -6.73
C ASN A 63 -8.53 6.05 -8.03
N LEU A 64 -7.58 5.18 -8.39
CA LEU A 64 -7.72 4.28 -9.54
C LEU A 64 -8.89 3.31 -9.34
N LEU A 65 -9.02 2.75 -8.15
CA LEU A 65 -10.09 1.81 -7.81
C LEU A 65 -11.48 2.50 -7.78
N GLU A 66 -11.59 3.62 -7.07
CA GLU A 66 -12.83 4.39 -6.94
C GLU A 66 -13.31 4.87 -8.32
N SER A 67 -12.40 5.33 -9.19
CA SER A 67 -12.72 5.75 -10.56
C SER A 67 -13.22 4.60 -11.46
N ASN A 68 -13.00 3.35 -11.05
CA ASN A 68 -13.49 2.14 -11.73
C ASN A 68 -14.67 1.48 -10.99
N GLY A 69 -15.31 2.19 -10.05
CA GLY A 69 -16.54 1.75 -9.39
C GLY A 69 -16.35 0.84 -8.19
N PHE A 70 -15.12 0.62 -7.74
CA PHE A 70 -14.85 -0.18 -6.53
C PHE A 70 -15.16 0.63 -5.26
N SER A 71 -15.74 -0.03 -4.26
CA SER A 71 -15.90 0.56 -2.92
C SER A 71 -14.59 0.43 -2.15
N VAL A 72 -14.00 1.58 -1.79
CA VAL A 72 -12.73 1.68 -1.08
C VAL A 72 -12.92 2.36 0.27
N LYS A 73 -12.26 1.83 1.30
CA LYS A 73 -12.11 2.47 2.61
C LYS A 73 -10.64 2.68 2.90
N TYR A 74 -10.29 3.91 3.25
CA TYR A 74 -8.94 4.28 3.67
C TYR A 74 -8.79 3.98 5.16
N MET A 75 -7.79 3.16 5.51
CA MET A 75 -7.57 2.67 6.87
C MET A 75 -6.21 3.13 7.37
N THR A 76 -6.20 3.79 8.53
CA THR A 76 -4.98 4.21 9.21
C THR A 76 -4.67 3.27 10.37
N TYR A 77 -3.45 2.77 10.43
CA TYR A 77 -2.97 1.89 11.50
C TYR A 77 -1.80 2.57 12.23
N PRO A 78 -1.87 2.76 13.56
CA PRO A 78 -0.71 3.16 14.33
C PRO A 78 0.35 2.06 14.28
N PHE A 79 1.63 2.41 14.36
CA PHE A 79 2.72 1.44 14.53
C PHE A 79 3.94 2.10 15.13
N TYR A 80 4.87 1.28 15.63
CA TYR A 80 6.21 1.73 15.97
C TYR A 80 7.26 1.05 15.11
N TRP A 81 8.35 1.77 14.80
CA TRP A 81 9.41 1.22 13.95
C TRP A 81 10.13 0.02 14.57
N GLN A 82 10.26 -0.03 15.90
CA GLN A 82 10.86 -1.16 16.59
C GLN A 82 10.04 -2.47 16.47
N ASP A 83 8.76 -2.38 16.13
CA ASP A 83 7.88 -3.54 15.99
C ASP A 83 7.95 -4.16 14.58
N LEU A 84 8.64 -3.50 13.65
CA LEU A 84 8.98 -4.09 12.36
C LEU A 84 10.05 -5.16 12.55
N LEU A 85 9.74 -6.38 12.10
CA LEU A 85 10.64 -7.54 12.17
C LEU A 85 11.75 -7.49 11.10
N LEU A 86 12.39 -6.34 10.94
CA LEU A 86 13.49 -6.12 10.01
C LEU A 86 14.85 -6.31 10.70
N PRO A 87 15.86 -6.83 9.98
CA PRO A 87 17.21 -7.01 10.50
C PRO A 87 17.97 -5.68 10.51
N TYR A 88 17.52 -4.74 11.35
CA TYR A 88 18.21 -3.47 11.52
C TYR A 88 19.62 -3.65 12.10
N PRO A 89 20.62 -2.89 11.63
CA PRO A 89 21.90 -2.73 12.32
C PRO A 89 21.69 -2.31 13.79
N ASP A 90 22.55 -2.79 14.70
CA ASP A 90 22.43 -2.54 16.14
C ASP A 90 22.36 -1.05 16.50
N GLU A 91 23.12 -0.23 15.77
CA GLU A 91 23.13 1.23 15.94
C GLU A 91 21.77 1.85 15.63
N LEU A 92 21.09 1.39 14.57
CA LEU A 92 19.74 1.86 14.22
C LEU A 92 18.71 1.34 15.20
N ARG A 93 18.83 0.09 15.67
CA ARG A 93 17.88 -0.51 16.61
C ARG A 93 17.73 0.30 17.89
N ARG A 94 18.80 0.94 18.38
CA ARG A 94 18.75 1.85 19.54
C ARG A 94 17.94 3.12 19.25
N LEU A 95 18.05 3.67 18.04
CA LEU A 95 17.29 4.85 17.63
C LEU A 95 15.79 4.53 17.50
N LEU A 96 15.43 3.30 17.12
CA LEU A 96 14.02 2.93 16.93
C LEU A 96 13.21 3.05 18.23
N SER A 97 13.78 2.71 19.39
CA SER A 97 13.07 2.84 20.67
C SER A 97 12.74 4.28 21.07
N GLU A 98 13.41 5.26 20.44
CA GLU A 98 13.17 6.69 20.69
C GLU A 98 12.21 7.29 19.66
N MET A 99 11.86 6.55 18.60
CA MET A 99 10.97 7.03 17.56
C MET A 99 9.53 7.13 18.07
N PRO A 100 8.83 8.24 17.76
CA PRO A 100 7.43 8.36 18.11
C PRO A 100 6.57 7.41 17.28
N ILE A 101 5.38 7.14 17.78
CA ILE A 101 4.31 6.44 17.06
C ILE A 101 4.14 7.05 15.66
N GLN A 102 4.04 6.18 14.66
CA GLN A 102 3.79 6.54 13.27
C GLN A 102 2.44 5.99 12.83
N TYR A 103 1.98 6.45 11.68
CA TYR A 103 0.71 6.04 11.11
C TYR A 103 0.92 5.52 9.70
N HIS A 104 0.35 4.35 9.44
CA HIS A 104 0.40 3.67 8.16
C HIS A 104 -0.97 3.72 7.48
N LEU A 105 -0.99 4.04 6.18
CA LEU A 105 -2.21 4.02 5.39
C LEU A 105 -2.25 2.75 4.54
N ALA A 106 -3.38 2.04 4.56
CA ALA A 106 -3.71 0.96 3.64
C ALA A 106 -5.20 1.05 3.24
N LEU A 107 -5.66 0.20 2.32
CA LEU A 107 -7.03 0.21 1.84
C LEU A 107 -7.79 -1.05 2.29
N LYS A 108 -9.09 -0.93 2.45
CA LYS A 108 -10.02 -2.06 2.37
C LYS A 108 -10.89 -1.89 1.13
N VAL A 109 -11.00 -2.94 0.32
CA VAL A 109 -11.78 -2.93 -0.92
C VAL A 109 -12.84 -4.02 -0.85
N LEU A 110 -14.07 -3.70 -1.23
CA LEU A 110 -15.15 -4.67 -1.31
C LEU A 110 -14.97 -5.55 -2.56
N ILE A 111 -14.63 -6.82 -2.37
CA ILE A 111 -14.43 -7.81 -3.42
C ILE A 111 -15.33 -9.00 -3.13
N LYS A 112 -16.23 -9.36 -4.06
CA LYS A 112 -17.19 -10.46 -3.90
C LYS A 112 -18.01 -10.39 -2.59
N GLY A 113 -18.36 -9.18 -2.16
CA GLY A 113 -19.11 -8.93 -0.92
C GLY A 113 -18.29 -8.98 0.36
N GLU A 114 -16.97 -9.19 0.28
CA GLU A 114 -16.07 -9.21 1.43
C GLU A 114 -15.08 -8.04 1.37
N GLU A 115 -14.79 -7.42 2.52
CA GLU A 115 -13.70 -6.44 2.60
C GLU A 115 -12.35 -7.14 2.60
N LYS A 116 -11.51 -6.83 1.61
CA LYS A 116 -10.14 -7.31 1.50
C LYS A 116 -9.17 -6.18 1.77
N LEU A 117 -8.16 -6.43 2.60
CA LEU A 117 -7.04 -5.52 2.79
C LEU A 117 -6.24 -5.42 1.49
N ILE A 118 -5.90 -4.20 1.09
CA ILE A 118 -4.95 -3.92 0.02
C ILE A 118 -3.86 -2.98 0.55
N ASP A 119 -2.61 -3.44 0.52
CA ASP A 119 -1.41 -2.72 0.97
C ASP A 119 -0.28 -2.85 -0.08
N ALA A 120 -0.06 -1.78 -0.84
CA ALA A 120 0.92 -1.69 -1.94
C ALA A 120 2.19 -0.93 -1.56
N THR A 121 2.51 -0.82 -0.26
CA THR A 121 3.54 0.10 0.26
C THR A 121 4.94 -0.20 -0.26
N TRP A 122 5.41 -1.42 -0.02
CA TRP A 122 6.79 -1.78 -0.30
C TRP A 122 6.94 -2.16 -1.77
N ASP A 123 7.88 -1.52 -2.47
CA ASP A 123 8.29 -1.93 -3.79
C ASP A 123 9.12 -3.22 -3.73
N ARG A 124 9.07 -3.99 -4.82
CA ARG A 124 9.66 -5.33 -4.90
C ARG A 124 11.14 -5.42 -4.54
N PRO A 125 12.03 -4.47 -4.89
CA PRO A 125 13.42 -4.48 -4.45
C PRO A 125 13.62 -4.59 -2.94
N LEU A 126 12.68 -4.10 -2.12
CA LEU A 126 12.81 -4.10 -0.66
C LEU A 126 12.70 -5.50 -0.02
N ILE A 127 12.31 -6.54 -0.77
CA ILE A 127 12.37 -7.94 -0.31
C ILE A 127 13.80 -8.29 0.15
N ILE A 128 14.82 -7.78 -0.53
CA ILE A 128 16.24 -8.06 -0.22
C ILE A 128 16.61 -7.56 1.18
N ALA A 129 15.96 -6.49 1.64
CA ALA A 129 16.16 -5.92 2.97
C ALA A 129 15.23 -6.53 4.05
N GLY A 130 14.42 -7.54 3.69
CA GLY A 130 13.54 -8.26 4.62
C GLY A 130 12.14 -7.67 4.77
N PHE A 131 11.76 -6.67 3.94
CA PHE A 131 10.41 -6.09 4.02
C PHE A 131 9.32 -7.07 3.55
N PRO A 132 8.13 -7.06 4.18
CA PRO A 132 7.01 -7.91 3.81
C PRO A 132 6.32 -7.36 2.55
N VAL A 133 6.94 -7.54 1.38
CA VAL A 133 6.36 -7.14 0.11
C VAL A 133 5.22 -8.08 -0.28
N ASN A 134 4.04 -7.51 -0.53
CA ASN A 134 2.92 -8.24 -1.09
C ASN A 134 3.07 -8.45 -2.61
N GLU A 135 2.64 -9.60 -3.09
CA GLU A 135 2.52 -10.00 -4.50
C GLU A 135 1.03 -10.18 -4.88
N ASP A 136 0.75 -10.43 -6.16
CA ASP A 136 -0.62 -10.46 -6.71
C ASP A 136 -1.48 -11.60 -6.15
N ASN A 137 -0.87 -12.75 -5.83
CA ASN A 137 -1.54 -13.88 -5.22
C ASN A 137 -2.04 -13.56 -3.79
N ASN A 138 -1.45 -12.57 -3.12
CA ASN A 138 -1.88 -12.17 -1.78
C ASN A 138 -3.26 -11.48 -1.76
N LEU A 139 -3.77 -10.98 -2.89
CA LEU A 139 -5.15 -10.49 -2.96
C LEU A 139 -6.19 -11.58 -2.69
N THR A 140 -5.85 -12.84 -2.99
CA THR A 140 -6.70 -14.00 -2.72
C THR A 140 -6.28 -14.80 -1.50
N GLU A 141 -4.98 -14.90 -1.24
CA GLU A 141 -4.42 -15.70 -0.14
C GLU A 141 -4.39 -14.95 1.19
N GLY A 142 -4.56 -13.63 1.16
CA GLY A 142 -4.51 -12.76 2.34
C GLY A 142 -3.32 -11.81 2.26
N MET A 143 -3.63 -10.52 2.11
CA MET A 143 -2.62 -9.47 2.06
C MET A 143 -2.12 -9.16 3.47
N LYS A 144 -0.81 -8.88 3.61
CA LYS A 144 -0.21 -8.48 4.87
C LYS A 144 -0.13 -6.96 4.94
N LEU A 145 -0.30 -6.40 6.14
CA LEU A 145 0.08 -5.01 6.37
C LEU A 145 1.60 -4.87 6.23
N ALA A 146 2.01 -3.73 5.68
CA ALA A 146 3.40 -3.35 5.58
C ALA A 146 4.08 -3.15 6.94
N ILE A 147 3.28 -2.98 7.99
CA ILE A 147 3.70 -2.73 9.38
C ILE A 147 3.10 -3.74 10.36
N ASN A 148 3.56 -3.71 11.61
CA ASN A 148 2.95 -4.43 12.72
C ASN A 148 2.17 -3.42 13.60
N PRO A 149 0.83 -3.39 13.53
CA PRO A 149 0.01 -2.38 14.19
C PRO A 149 -0.22 -2.63 15.70
#